data_AF-A0A7C7K299-F1
#
_entry.id   AF-A0A7C7K299-F1
#
_cell.length_a   1.000
_cell.length_b   1.000
_cell.length_c   1.000
_cell.angle_alpha   90.00
_cell.angle_beta   90.00
_cell.angle_gamma   90.00
#
_symmetry.space_group_name_H-M   'P 1'
#
loop_
_entity.id
_entity.type
_entity.pdbx_description
1 polymer ?
#
loop_
_entity_poly.entity_id
_entity_poly.type
_entity_poly.pdbx_seq_one_letter_code
_entity_poly.pdbx_strand_id
1 'polypeptide(L)' 'EIKKKNKKRIQEELGDMLFASLDVARKLQLNPEISLAKSNEKFSKRWGRLEQFIINDKKEFNDLNLKDFNFYWNKAKIN' A
#
# COMPACT_ATOMS: atom_id res chain seq x y z
N GLU A 1 -17.95 -8.89 10.12
CA GLU A 1 -17.73 -7.76 11.04
C GLU A 1 -17.82 -6.36 10.41
N ILE A 2 -17.27 -6.10 9.22
CA ILE A 2 -17.34 -4.77 8.54
C ILE A 2 -18.79 -4.29 8.32
N LYS A 3 -19.65 -5.12 7.71
CA LYS A 3 -21.08 -4.79 7.53
C LYS A 3 -21.84 -4.59 8.85
N LYS A 4 -21.37 -5.24 9.93
CA LYS A 4 -21.93 -5.14 11.27
C LYS A 4 -21.37 -3.95 12.07
N LYS A 5 -20.42 -3.18 11.50
CA LYS A 5 -19.72 -2.03 12.13
C LYS A 5 -19.14 -2.32 13.52
N ASN A 6 -18.84 -3.58 13.83
CA ASN A 6 -18.30 -3.97 15.12
C ASN A 6 -16.78 -3.74 15.14
N LYS A 7 -16.36 -2.55 15.59
CA LYS A 7 -14.94 -2.15 15.61
C LYS A 7 -14.05 -3.12 16.40
N LYS A 8 -14.53 -3.63 17.54
CA LYS A 8 -13.75 -4.56 18.37
C LYS A 8 -13.42 -5.83 17.59
N ARG A 9 -14.43 -6.46 17.00
CA ARG A 9 -14.21 -7.68 16.22
C ARG A 9 -13.43 -7.42 14.92
N ILE A 10 -13.62 -6.27 14.27
CA ILE A 10 -12.79 -5.90 13.11
C ILE A 10 -11.30 -5.85 13.49
N GLN A 11 -10.97 -5.32 14.67
CA GLN A 11 -9.60 -5.25 15.15
C GLN A 11 -9.04 -6.64 15.48
N GLU A 12 -9.84 -7.52 16.10
CA GLU A 12 -9.47 -8.92 16.35
C GLU A 12 -9.16 -9.65 15.03
N GLU A 13 -10.08 -9.62 14.06
CA GLU A 13 -9.92 -10.28 12.75
C GLU A 13 -8.74 -9.73 11.94
N LEU A 14 -8.49 -8.41 12.02
CA LEU A 14 -7.31 -7.80 11.40
C LEU A 14 -6.01 -8.33 12.03
N GLY A 15 -5.99 -8.51 13.35
CA GLY A 15 -4.87 -9.12 14.07
C GLY A 15 -4.59 -10.54 13.59
N ASP A 16 -5.64 -11.36 13.45
CA ASP A 16 -5.52 -12.74 12.95
C ASP A 16 -4.97 -12.78 11.51
N MET A 17 -5.42 -11.88 10.63
CA MET A 17 -4.88 -11.77 9.27
C MET A 17 -3.39 -11.39 9.23
N LEU A 18 -2.98 -10.44 10.07
CA LEU A 18 -1.57 -10.05 10.19
C LEU A 18 -0.74 -11.23 10.73
N PHE A 19 -1.22 -11.91 11.76
CA PHE A 19 -0.57 -13.08 12.33
C PHE A 19 -0.43 -14.22 11.32
N ALA A 20 -1.49 -14.54 10.57
CA ALA A 20 -1.44 -15.53 9.50
C ALA A 20 -0.44 -15.15 8.40
N SER A 21 -0.35 -13.88 8.03
CA SER A 21 0.63 -13.40 7.05
C SER A 21 2.08 -13.56 7.55
N LEU A 22 2.33 -13.30 8.84
CA LEU A 22 3.63 -13.55 9.47
C LEU A 22 3.97 -15.05 9.47
N ASP A 23 3.00 -15.91 9.76
CA ASP A 23 3.19 -17.37 9.75
C ASP A 23 3.54 -17.90 8.35
N VAL A 24 2.86 -17.39 7.31
CA VAL A 24 3.21 -17.70 5.92
C VAL A 24 4.65 -17.33 5.60
N ALA A 25 5.10 -16.13 6.00
CA ALA A 25 6.48 -15.71 5.79
C ALA A 25 7.48 -16.64 6.51
N ARG A 26 7.19 -17.05 7.75
CA ARG A 26 8.02 -18.02 8.50
C ARG A 26 8.09 -19.38 7.80
N LYS A 27 6.96 -19.93 7.33
CA LYS A 27 6.90 -21.20 6.59
C LYS A 27 7.71 -21.17 5.30
N LEU A 28 7.75 -20.01 4.65
CA LEU A 28 8.57 -19.77 3.46
C LEU A 28 10.02 -19.42 3.79
N GLN A 29 10.43 -19.48 5.06
CA GLN A 29 11.78 -19.12 5.54
C GLN A 29 12.19 -17.68 5.18
N LEU A 30 11.20 -16.78 5.06
CA LEU A 30 11.42 -15.36 4.81
C LEU A 30 11.38 -14.59 6.13
N ASN A 31 12.21 -13.57 6.26
CA ASN A 31 12.10 -12.62 7.36
C ASN A 31 10.93 -11.65 7.06
N PRO A 32 9.86 -11.64 7.89
CA PRO A 32 8.70 -10.80 7.63
C PRO A 32 8.98 -9.29 7.76
N GLU A 33 9.87 -8.90 8.68
CA GLU A 33 10.27 -7.51 8.89
C GLU A 33 11.01 -6.96 7.66
N ILE A 34 11.98 -7.72 7.14
CA ILE A 34 12.70 -7.36 5.91
C ILE A 34 11.73 -7.29 4.73
N SER A 35 10.78 -8.22 4.66
CA SER A 35 9.76 -8.24 3.59
C SER A 35 8.86 -7.01 3.63
N LEU A 36 8.43 -6.60 4.83
CA LEU A 36 7.66 -5.38 5.05
C LEU A 36 8.47 -4.12 4.71
N ALA A 37 9.73 -4.06 5.15
CA ALA A 37 10.63 -2.94 4.86
C ALA A 37 10.83 -2.73 3.35
N LYS A 38 11.08 -3.81 2.59
CA LYS A 38 11.16 -3.77 1.13
C LYS A 38 9.86 -3.31 0.47
N SER A 39 8.72 -3.71 1.02
CA SER A 39 7.42 -3.23 0.54
C SER A 39 7.29 -1.72 0.76
N ASN A 40 7.61 -1.22 1.96
CA ASN A 40 7.58 0.21 2.27
C ASN A 40 8.50 1.02 1.35
N GLU A 41 9.72 0.57 1.12
CA GLU A 41 10.66 1.19 0.19
C GLU A 41 10.09 1.25 -1.23
N LYS A 42 9.51 0.15 -1.73
CA LYS A 42 8.84 0.11 -3.03
C LYS A 42 7.69 1.12 -3.12
N PHE A 43 6.85 1.22 -2.09
CA PHE A 43 5.74 2.20 -2.08
C PHE A 43 6.25 3.65 -2.03
N SER A 44 7.29 3.92 -1.24
CA SER A 44 7.94 5.24 -1.17
C SER A 44 8.53 5.66 -2.53
N LYS A 45 9.27 4.76 -3.20
CA LYS A 45 9.81 5.03 -4.55
C LYS A 45 8.71 5.31 -5.56
N ARG A 46 7.60 4.54 -5.51
CA ARG A 46 6.44 4.76 -6.39
C ARG A 46 5.76 6.09 -6.12
N TRP A 47 5.65 6.47 -4.86
CA TRP A 47 5.09 7.77 -4.48
C TRP A 47 5.92 8.92 -5.06
N GLY A 48 7.25 8.89 -4.88
CA GLY A 48 8.13 9.90 -5.47
C GLY A 48 8.01 9.98 -6.99
N ARG A 49 7.90 8.83 -7.70
CA ARG A 49 7.66 8.82 -9.15
C ARG A 49 6.31 9.42 -9.54
N LEU A 50 5.26 9.08 -8.79
CA LEU A 50 3.93 9.65 -8.98
C LEU A 50 3.99 11.17 -8.87
N GLU A 51 4.65 11.71 -7.84
CA GLU A 51 4.83 13.16 -7.67
C GLU A 51 5.58 13.80 -8.84
N GLN A 52 6.67 13.17 -9.30
CA GLN A 52 7.41 13.64 -10.46
C GLN A 52 6.55 13.69 -11.73
N PHE A 53 5.69 12.68 -11.97
CA PHE A 53 4.80 12.70 -13.12
C PHE A 53 3.75 13.79 -13.06
N ILE A 54 3.22 14.07 -11.87
CA ILE A 54 2.24 15.13 -11.64
C ILE A 54 2.87 16.51 -11.92
N ILE A 55 4.07 16.74 -11.37
CA ILE A 55 4.84 17.97 -11.58
C ILE A 55 5.18 18.17 -13.05
N ASN A 56 5.64 17.11 -13.74
CA ASN A 56 5.97 17.16 -15.16
C ASN A 56 4.75 17.51 -16.04
N ASP A 57 3.56 17.07 -15.63
CA ASP A 57 2.30 17.39 -16.30
C ASP A 57 1.74 18.76 -15.86
N LYS A 58 2.49 19.54 -15.05
CA LYS A 58 2.11 20.85 -14.52
C LYS A 58 0.80 20.84 -13.74
N LYS A 59 0.52 19.75 -13.03
CA LYS A 59 -0.63 19.61 -12.14
C LYS A 59 -0.19 19.65 -10.68
N GLU A 60 -1.13 19.90 -9.79
CA GLU A 60 -0.93 19.72 -8.35
C GLU A 60 -1.64 18.47 -7.84
N PHE A 61 -1.09 17.84 -6.80
CA PHE A 61 -1.66 16.63 -6.21
C PHE A 61 -3.08 16.86 -5.67
N ASN A 62 -3.34 18.03 -5.09
CA ASN A 62 -4.62 18.39 -4.49
C ASN A 62 -5.74 18.54 -5.53
N ASP A 63 -5.40 18.78 -6.80
CA ASP A 63 -6.36 18.93 -7.89
C ASP A 63 -6.73 17.59 -8.53
N LEU A 64 -6.10 16.50 -8.12
CA LEU A 64 -6.35 15.19 -8.71
C LEU A 64 -7.61 14.55 -8.13
N ASN A 65 -8.48 14.11 -9.02
CA ASN A 65 -9.53 13.17 -8.63
C ASN A 65 -8.99 11.74 -8.55
N LEU A 66 -9.84 10.82 -8.09
CA LEU A 66 -9.50 9.41 -7.90
C LEU A 66 -9.08 8.71 -9.21
N LYS A 67 -9.58 9.13 -10.37
CA LYS A 67 -9.19 8.58 -11.67
C LYS A 67 -7.79 9.05 -12.06
N ASP A 68 -7.51 10.34 -11.88
CA ASP A 68 -6.19 10.90 -12.18
C ASP A 68 -5.11 10.31 -11.28
N PHE A 69 -5.38 10.19 -9.97
CA PHE A 69 -4.47 9.51 -9.04
C PHE A 69 -4.18 8.08 -9.50
N ASN A 70 -5.21 7.31 -9.86
CA ASN A 70 -5.03 5.94 -10.34
C ASN A 70 -4.20 5.88 -11.64
N PHE A 71 -4.37 6.85 -12.54
CA PHE A 71 -3.56 6.97 -13.75
C PHE A 71 -2.07 7.15 -13.41
N TYR A 72 -1.74 8.16 -12.59
CA TYR A 72 -0.36 8.41 -12.18
C TYR A 72 0.24 7.26 -11.35
N TRP A 73 -0.56 6.64 -10.48
CA TRP A 73 -0.16 5.49 -9.67
C TRP A 73 0.19 4.28 -10.53
N ASN A 74 -0.62 4.00 -11.56
CA ASN A 74 -0.32 2.92 -12.50
C ASN A 74 0.93 3.23 -13.34
N LYS A 75 1.11 4.49 -13.76
CA LYS A 75 2.34 4.93 -14.44
C LYS A 75 3.59 4.74 -13.56
N ALA A 76 3.48 5.02 -12.25
CA ALA A 76 4.55 4.84 -11.26
C ALA A 76 4.86 3.38 -10.90
N LYS A 77 3.96 2.43 -11.21
CA LYS A 77 4.22 1.00 -11.01
C LYS A 77 5.06 0.37 -12.13
N ILE A 78 4.93 0.89 -13.36
CA ILE A 78 5.52 0.32 -14.58
C ILE A 78 6.98 0.76 -14.76
N ASN A 79 7.27 2.03 -14.49
CA ASN A 79 8.62 2.61 -14.49
C ASN A 79 9.15 2.61 -13.08
#